data_AF-W6L968-F1
#
_entry.id   AF-W6L968-F1
#
_cell.length_a   1.000
_cell.length_b   1.000
_cell.length_c   1.000
_cell.angle_alpha   90.00
_cell.angle_beta   90.00
_cell.angle_gamma   90.00
#
_symmetry.space_group_name_H-M   'P 1'
#
loop_
_entity.id
_entity.type
_entity.pdbx_description
1 polymer ?
#
loop_
_entity_poly.entity_id
_entity_poly.type
_entity_poly.pdbx_seq_one_letter_code
_entity_poly.pdbx_strand_id
1 'polypeptide(L)'
;MSIPPPPPPPPPPSPPSVLSSVPPSSAISSLFEEIRSAGDSITSRLRHVPEHKKAYMWKAKHGEVDMGALELRKIKAEMQKLKETKSSGAMHHKAGEPVLFLENNKRWLVKSHAGNPEQLLHLCLDDTQMQHTVCVQDCRHVHIEVKGKVNSISITRCHKVQVALSSIISTVEILGCTDTDVQVGESAPSVSIEDSSTVNIYLLSPEHSRRTDIFSSRISTVNVLFPSQDDPENIVERPLPEQFVSKIFFDNKKKDVIETMPNRH
;
A
#
# COMPACT_ATOMS: atom_id res chain seq x y z
N MET A 1 44.84 -44.17 13.98
CA MET A 1 43.57 -44.92 13.97
C MET A 1 42.50 -43.97 13.46
N SER A 2 42.04 -44.15 12.22
CA SER A 2 41.17 -43.19 11.53
C SER A 2 39.70 -43.59 11.71
N ILE A 3 38.89 -42.65 12.20
CA ILE A 3 37.46 -42.82 12.48
C ILE A 3 36.68 -42.75 11.14
N PRO A 4 35.75 -43.66 10.85
CA PRO A 4 34.97 -43.63 9.61
C PRO A 4 33.92 -42.48 9.64
N PRO A 5 33.57 -41.91 8.47
CA PRO A 5 32.61 -40.82 8.39
C PRO A 5 31.19 -41.30 8.76
N PRO A 6 30.36 -40.41 9.34
CA PRO A 6 29.00 -40.75 9.74
C PRO A 6 28.10 -41.01 8.51
N PRO A 7 27.10 -41.91 8.65
CA PRO A 7 26.16 -42.21 7.58
C PRO A 7 25.27 -41.00 7.24
N PRO A 8 24.80 -40.89 5.98
CA PRO A 8 23.95 -39.80 5.54
C PRO A 8 22.59 -39.80 6.27
N PRO A 9 22.01 -38.61 6.53
CA PRO A 9 20.72 -38.50 7.19
C PRO A 9 19.59 -39.08 6.33
N PRO A 10 18.56 -39.67 6.96
CA PRO A 10 17.41 -40.22 6.24
C PRO A 10 16.64 -39.12 5.50
N PRO A 11 16.00 -39.45 4.37
CA PRO A 11 15.19 -38.50 3.62
C PRO A 11 13.98 -38.02 4.44
N PRO A 12 13.53 -36.77 4.24
CA PRO A 12 12.40 -36.21 4.96
C PRO A 12 11.09 -36.95 4.61
N PRO A 13 10.16 -37.10 5.57
CA PRO A 13 8.87 -37.72 5.33
C PRO A 13 8.05 -36.91 4.33
N SER A 14 7.33 -37.63 3.46
CA SER A 14 6.42 -37.05 2.47
C SER A 14 5.26 -36.31 3.16
N PRO A 15 4.81 -35.16 2.61
CA PRO A 15 3.71 -34.40 3.19
C PRO A 15 2.38 -35.17 3.08
N PRO A 16 1.48 -35.03 4.07
CA PRO A 16 0.19 -35.72 4.07
C PRO A 16 -0.74 -35.19 2.99
N SER A 17 -1.40 -36.12 2.28
CA SER A 17 -2.45 -35.81 1.30
C SER A 17 -3.65 -35.18 2.00
N VAL A 18 -3.85 -33.87 1.78
CA VAL A 18 -5.08 -33.17 2.13
C VAL A 18 -6.15 -33.52 1.10
N LEU A 19 -7.14 -34.30 1.54
CA LEU A 19 -8.39 -34.50 0.82
C LEU A 19 -9.21 -33.21 0.96
N SER A 20 -9.23 -32.35 -0.06
CA SER A 20 -10.16 -31.23 -0.13
C SER A 20 -11.21 -31.51 -1.20
N SER A 21 -12.38 -31.91 -0.73
CA SER A 21 -13.61 -32.10 -1.50
C SER A 21 -14.24 -30.75 -1.85
N VAL A 22 -13.92 -30.23 -3.04
CA VAL A 22 -14.77 -29.31 -3.81
C VAL A 22 -14.53 -29.67 -5.28
N PRO A 23 -15.54 -30.03 -6.09
CA PRO A 23 -15.30 -30.26 -7.51
C PRO A 23 -14.99 -28.90 -8.16
N PRO A 24 -13.75 -28.66 -8.65
CA PRO A 24 -13.55 -27.57 -9.57
C PRO A 24 -14.26 -27.94 -10.87
N SER A 25 -14.73 -26.95 -11.63
CA SER A 25 -15.18 -27.19 -12.99
C SER A 25 -14.09 -27.96 -13.74
N SER A 26 -14.38 -29.23 -14.07
CA SER A 26 -13.44 -30.23 -14.60
C SER A 26 -12.58 -29.71 -15.77
N ALA A 27 -13.11 -28.74 -16.53
CA ALA A 27 -12.41 -28.08 -17.63
C ALA A 27 -11.22 -27.22 -17.19
N ILE A 28 -11.31 -26.50 -16.07
CA ILE A 28 -10.25 -25.57 -15.63
C ILE A 28 -9.10 -26.32 -14.97
N SER A 29 -9.40 -27.32 -14.14
CA SER A 29 -8.38 -28.18 -13.52
C SER A 29 -7.62 -29.00 -14.55
N SER A 30 -8.32 -29.54 -15.56
CA SER A 30 -7.70 -30.28 -16.67
C SER A 30 -6.76 -29.39 -17.49
N LEU A 31 -7.15 -28.13 -17.73
CA LEU A 31 -6.30 -27.15 -18.42
C LEU A 31 -5.01 -26.84 -17.65
N PHE A 32 -5.09 -26.66 -16.33
CA PHE A 32 -3.90 -26.40 -15.51
C PHE A 32 -2.95 -27.60 -15.44
N GLU A 33 -3.49 -28.82 -15.50
CA GLU A 33 -2.72 -30.05 -15.52
C GLU A 33 -2.04 -30.27 -16.88
N GLU A 34 -2.73 -29.95 -17.99
CA GLU A 34 -2.16 -29.96 -19.34
C GLU A 34 -1.03 -28.93 -19.50
N ILE A 35 -1.20 -27.72 -18.96
CA ILE A 35 -0.17 -26.67 -18.97
C ILE A 35 1.07 -27.12 -18.19
N ARG A 36 0.87 -27.79 -17.04
CA ARG A 36 1.97 -28.26 -16.20
C ARG A 36 2.71 -29.46 -16.82
N SER A 37 1.98 -30.35 -17.48
CA SER A 37 2.51 -31.55 -18.14
C SER A 37 3.28 -31.23 -19.42
N ALA A 38 2.85 -30.23 -20.20
CA ALA A 38 3.48 -29.86 -21.45
C ALA A 38 4.81 -29.07 -21.29
N GLY A 39 5.03 -28.40 -20.16
CA GLY A 39 6.25 -27.62 -19.90
C GLY A 39 6.59 -26.61 -21.02
N ASP A 40 7.88 -26.44 -21.34
CA ASP A 40 8.36 -25.49 -22.36
C ASP A 40 7.82 -25.77 -23.78
N SER A 41 7.37 -27.00 -24.03
CA SER A 41 6.83 -27.42 -25.32
C SER A 41 5.40 -26.92 -25.59
N ILE A 42 4.70 -26.36 -24.59
CA ILE A 42 3.35 -25.77 -24.73
C ILE A 42 3.32 -24.69 -25.82
N THR A 43 4.45 -24.00 -26.03
CA THR A 43 4.61 -22.92 -27.01
C THR A 43 4.52 -23.39 -28.47
N SER A 44 4.73 -24.69 -28.73
CA SER A 44 4.62 -25.29 -30.07
C SER A 44 3.19 -25.39 -30.59
N ARG A 45 2.19 -25.34 -29.69
CA ARG A 45 0.75 -25.38 -30.02
C ARG A 45 0.16 -23.99 -30.27
N LEU A 46 0.91 -22.93 -30.00
CA LEU A 46 0.49 -21.57 -30.28
C LEU A 46 0.65 -21.28 -31.77
N ARG A 47 -0.37 -20.68 -32.39
CA ARG A 47 -0.29 -20.26 -33.80
C ARG A 47 0.88 -19.30 -33.96
N HIS A 48 1.82 -19.67 -34.82
CA HIS A 48 2.91 -18.79 -35.22
C HIS A 48 2.34 -17.50 -35.80
N VAL A 49 2.64 -16.37 -35.17
CA VAL A 49 2.16 -15.06 -35.63
C VAL A 49 3.07 -14.61 -36.79
N PRO A 50 2.58 -14.59 -38.04
CA PRO A 50 3.39 -14.15 -39.17
C PRO A 50 3.82 -12.69 -39.00
N GLU A 51 5.00 -12.35 -39.53
CA GLU A 51 5.71 -11.09 -39.31
C GLU A 51 4.83 -9.83 -39.50
N HIS A 52 3.88 -9.87 -40.46
CA HIS A 52 2.96 -8.76 -40.75
C HIS A 52 1.92 -8.47 -39.64
N LYS A 53 1.69 -9.41 -38.70
CA LYS A 53 0.84 -9.21 -37.52
C LYS A 53 1.61 -8.71 -36.31
N LYS A 54 2.95 -8.68 -36.36
CA LYS A 54 3.82 -8.00 -35.38
C LYS A 54 3.86 -6.50 -35.68
N ALA A 55 2.69 -5.87 -35.70
CA ALA A 55 2.51 -4.47 -36.15
C ALA A 55 3.42 -3.48 -35.41
N TYR A 56 3.75 -3.76 -34.15
CA TYR A 56 4.69 -2.95 -33.36
C TYR A 56 6.14 -3.05 -33.86
N MET A 57 6.62 -4.26 -34.20
CA MET A 57 7.99 -4.48 -34.70
C MET A 57 8.17 -3.96 -36.13
N TRP A 58 7.14 -4.09 -36.98
CA TRP A 58 7.15 -3.53 -38.33
C TRP A 58 7.22 -2.00 -38.30
N LYS A 59 6.39 -1.35 -37.46
CA LYS A 59 6.32 0.12 -37.36
C LYS A 59 7.55 0.74 -36.71
N ALA A 60 8.15 0.06 -35.74
CA ALA A 60 9.42 0.48 -35.14
C ALA A 60 10.60 0.41 -36.12
N LYS A 61 10.62 -0.57 -37.04
CA LYS A 61 11.67 -0.67 -38.07
C LYS A 61 11.55 0.35 -39.21
N HIS A 62 10.35 0.86 -39.49
CA HIS A 62 10.12 1.78 -40.61
C HIS A 62 9.90 3.24 -40.18
N GLY A 63 10.15 3.57 -38.90
CA GLY A 63 10.11 4.95 -38.41
C GLY A 63 8.72 5.60 -38.41
N GLU A 64 7.66 4.83 -38.64
CA GLU A 64 6.29 5.34 -38.80
C GLU A 64 5.47 5.06 -37.52
N VAL A 65 5.96 5.58 -36.40
CA VAL A 65 5.15 5.71 -35.19
C VAL A 65 4.61 7.13 -35.18
N ASP A 66 3.46 7.35 -35.81
CA ASP A 66 2.71 8.60 -35.66
C ASP A 66 2.17 8.68 -34.23
N MET A 67 2.96 9.33 -33.38
CA MET A 67 2.65 9.61 -31.98
C MET A 67 1.36 10.44 -31.86
N GLY A 68 1.02 11.25 -32.86
CA GLY A 68 -0.18 12.09 -32.87
C GLY A 68 -1.47 11.27 -32.91
N ALA A 69 -1.53 10.22 -33.73
CA ALA A 69 -2.68 9.33 -33.79
C ALA A 69 -2.88 8.50 -32.49
N LEU A 70 -1.78 8.23 -31.77
CA LEU A 70 -1.82 7.53 -30.48
C LEU A 70 -2.29 8.48 -29.36
N GLU A 71 -1.79 9.72 -29.35
CA GLU A 71 -2.19 10.76 -28.40
C GLU A 71 -3.66 11.12 -28.55
N LEU A 72 -4.15 11.28 -29.79
CA LEU A 72 -5.57 11.57 -30.06
C LEU A 72 -6.51 10.44 -29.63
N ARG A 73 -6.06 9.18 -29.68
CA ARG A 73 -6.84 8.03 -29.16
C ARG A 73 -6.82 7.97 -27.64
N LYS A 74 -5.68 8.26 -27.01
CA LYS A 74 -5.58 8.37 -25.54
C LYS A 74 -6.43 9.52 -25.01
N ILE A 75 -6.32 10.71 -25.60
CA ILE A 75 -7.12 11.88 -25.24
C ILE A 75 -8.61 11.60 -25.41
N LYS A 76 -9.04 10.95 -26.50
CA LYS A 76 -10.46 10.58 -26.67
C LYS A 76 -10.93 9.56 -25.62
N ALA A 77 -10.11 8.55 -25.30
CA ALA A 77 -10.45 7.58 -24.27
C ALA A 77 -10.49 8.21 -22.86
N GLU A 78 -9.60 9.15 -22.58
CA GLU A 78 -9.50 9.88 -21.31
C GLU A 78 -10.63 10.89 -21.15
N MET A 79 -10.99 11.63 -22.21
CA MET A 79 -12.15 12.53 -22.22
C MET A 79 -13.47 11.78 -22.06
N GLN A 80 -13.57 10.55 -22.57
CA GLN A 80 -14.75 9.70 -22.40
C GLN A 80 -14.85 9.18 -20.96
N LYS A 81 -13.72 8.78 -20.36
CA LYS A 81 -13.61 8.40 -18.94
C LYS A 81 -13.87 9.57 -17.98
N LEU A 82 -13.48 10.78 -18.36
CA LEU A 82 -13.70 12.00 -17.59
C LEU A 82 -15.16 12.50 -17.68
N LYS A 83 -15.86 12.22 -18.79
CA LYS A 83 -17.31 12.49 -18.90
C LYS A 83 -18.16 11.53 -18.07
N GLU A 84 -17.68 10.31 -17.83
CA GLU A 84 -18.34 9.34 -16.93
C GLU A 84 -18.08 9.64 -15.44
N THR A 85 -17.02 10.37 -15.09
CA THR A 85 -16.67 10.71 -13.69
C THR A 85 -17.10 12.12 -13.26
N LYS A 86 -17.45 13.02 -14.18
CA LYS A 86 -17.92 14.38 -13.88
C LYS A 86 -19.42 14.53 -13.63
N SER A 87 -20.17 13.42 -13.55
CA SER A 87 -21.58 13.41 -13.12
C SER A 87 -21.76 13.18 -11.61
N SER A 88 -20.70 12.95 -10.83
CA SER A 88 -20.79 13.00 -9.37
C SER A 88 -20.45 14.42 -8.88
N GLY A 89 -21.45 15.29 -8.89
CA GLY A 89 -21.42 16.53 -8.11
C GLY A 89 -21.12 16.23 -6.64
N ALA A 90 -20.55 17.23 -5.95
CA ALA A 90 -20.19 17.21 -4.54
C ALA A 90 -21.07 16.25 -3.72
N MET A 91 -20.54 15.06 -3.43
CA MET A 91 -21.24 14.08 -2.60
C MET A 91 -21.26 14.65 -1.18
N HIS A 92 -22.40 15.22 -0.80
CA HIS A 92 -22.85 15.08 0.57
C HIS A 92 -22.95 13.58 0.85
N HIS A 93 -21.85 13.00 1.35
CA HIS A 93 -21.85 11.65 1.89
C HIS A 93 -22.86 11.66 3.02
N LYS A 94 -24.01 11.02 2.80
CA LYS A 94 -24.97 10.72 3.84
C LYS A 94 -24.21 9.89 4.88
N ALA A 95 -23.88 10.50 6.02
CA ALA A 95 -23.12 9.86 7.08
C ALA A 95 -23.84 8.56 7.45
N GLY A 96 -23.12 7.43 7.37
CA GLY A 96 -23.62 6.18 7.92
C GLY A 96 -23.83 6.33 9.42
N GLU A 97 -24.57 5.39 10.02
CA GLU A 97 -24.69 5.34 11.47
C GLU A 97 -23.29 5.23 12.11
N PRO A 98 -22.96 6.04 13.13
CA PRO A 98 -21.70 5.94 13.85
C PRO A 98 -21.57 4.58 14.54
N VAL A 99 -20.43 3.94 14.38
CA VAL A 99 -20.16 2.59 14.90
C VAL A 99 -18.83 2.60 15.64
N LEU A 100 -18.87 2.20 16.91
CA LEU A 100 -17.69 1.94 17.72
C LEU A 100 -17.90 0.67 18.53
N PHE A 101 -17.23 -0.42 18.14
CA PHE A 101 -17.23 -1.66 18.91
C PHE A 101 -16.06 -2.58 18.55
N LEU A 102 -15.81 -3.57 19.40
CA LEU A 102 -14.83 -4.63 19.18
C LEU A 102 -15.49 -5.82 18.47
N GLU A 103 -15.17 -6.01 17.19
CA GLU A 103 -15.57 -7.18 16.42
C GLU A 103 -14.73 -8.41 16.78
N ASN A 104 -15.42 -9.51 17.05
CA ASN A 104 -14.84 -10.84 17.22
C ASN A 104 -13.68 -10.88 18.23
N ASN A 105 -13.71 -10.01 19.25
CA ASN A 105 -12.64 -9.84 20.25
C ASN A 105 -11.24 -9.61 19.64
N LYS A 106 -11.17 -9.02 18.44
CA LYS A 106 -9.90 -8.86 17.70
C LYS A 106 -9.78 -7.53 16.94
N ARG A 107 -10.88 -7.01 16.40
CA ARG A 107 -10.84 -5.82 15.53
C ARG A 107 -11.70 -4.71 16.11
N TRP A 108 -11.08 -3.61 16.53
CA TRP A 108 -11.81 -2.39 16.87
C TRP A 108 -12.25 -1.71 15.59
N LEU A 109 -13.56 -1.52 15.42
CA LEU A 109 -14.13 -0.77 14.31
C LEU A 109 -14.61 0.59 14.82
N VAL A 110 -14.05 1.67 14.28
CA VAL A 110 -14.49 3.06 14.48
C VAL A 110 -14.93 3.58 13.12
N LYS A 111 -16.22 3.78 12.90
CA LYS A 111 -16.76 4.07 11.58
C LYS A 111 -17.83 5.15 11.58
N SER A 112 -17.84 6.01 10.56
CA SER A 112 -18.83 7.07 10.32
C SER A 112 -19.00 8.07 11.47
N HIS A 113 -18.02 8.21 12.36
CA HIS A 113 -18.06 9.23 13.39
C HIS A 113 -17.81 10.61 12.77
N ALA A 114 -18.66 11.57 13.09
CA ALA A 114 -18.53 12.95 12.61
C ALA A 114 -18.69 13.91 13.78
N GLY A 115 -17.65 14.71 14.04
CA GLY A 115 -17.71 15.89 14.90
C GLY A 115 -18.01 17.16 14.10
N ASN A 116 -17.74 18.31 14.72
CA ASN A 116 -17.98 19.63 14.13
C ASN A 116 -16.65 20.32 13.81
N PRO A 117 -16.59 21.23 12.83
CA PRO A 117 -15.37 21.99 12.52
C PRO A 117 -14.83 22.82 13.69
N GLU A 118 -15.70 23.27 14.60
CA GLU A 118 -15.32 24.08 15.77
C GLU A 118 -14.81 23.22 16.94
N GLN A 119 -15.19 21.94 16.99
CA GLN A 119 -14.83 21.03 18.07
C GLN A 119 -14.75 19.59 17.55
N LEU A 120 -13.54 19.03 17.58
CA LEU A 120 -13.31 17.63 17.23
C LEU A 120 -14.04 16.73 18.22
N LEU A 121 -14.72 15.70 17.71
CA LEU A 121 -15.29 14.64 18.54
C LEU A 121 -14.15 13.79 19.10
N HIS A 122 -13.99 13.73 20.41
CA HIS A 122 -13.00 12.86 21.05
C HIS A 122 -13.56 11.45 21.26
N LEU A 123 -12.81 10.44 20.81
CA LEU A 123 -13.10 9.02 21.01
C LEU A 123 -11.89 8.36 21.63
N CYS A 124 -12.10 7.62 22.72
CA CYS A 124 -11.03 6.94 23.43
C CYS A 124 -11.24 5.41 23.40
N LEU A 125 -10.23 4.67 22.97
CA LEU A 125 -10.20 3.21 23.00
C LEU A 125 -9.30 2.81 24.17
N ASP A 126 -9.91 2.59 25.34
CA ASP A 126 -9.20 2.29 26.59
C ASP A 126 -8.88 0.81 26.78
N ASP A 127 -9.74 -0.09 26.30
CA ASP A 127 -9.61 -1.55 26.48
C ASP A 127 -8.97 -2.21 25.24
N THR A 128 -7.83 -1.68 24.80
CA THR A 128 -7.06 -2.29 23.71
C THR A 128 -6.02 -3.29 24.21
N GLN A 129 -5.74 -4.27 23.37
CA GLN A 129 -4.77 -5.32 23.64
C GLN A 129 -3.80 -5.43 22.47
N MET A 130 -2.62 -5.98 22.75
CA MET A 130 -1.53 -6.14 21.79
C MET A 130 -1.94 -6.94 20.54
N GLN A 131 -2.90 -7.87 20.65
CA GLN A 131 -3.42 -8.64 19.52
C GLN A 131 -4.47 -7.90 18.67
N HIS A 132 -5.00 -6.78 19.16
CA HIS A 132 -6.08 -6.07 18.49
C HIS A 132 -5.58 -5.30 17.27
N THR A 133 -6.41 -5.22 16.25
CA THR A 133 -6.25 -4.31 15.11
C THR A 133 -7.31 -3.22 15.18
N VAL A 134 -6.95 -1.97 14.91
CA VAL A 134 -7.87 -0.83 14.90
C VAL A 134 -8.18 -0.45 13.45
N CYS A 135 -9.46 -0.30 13.11
CA CYS A 135 -9.93 0.13 11.80
C CYS A 135 -10.77 1.40 11.95
N VAL A 136 -10.23 2.52 11.51
CA VAL A 136 -10.89 3.83 11.46
C VAL A 136 -11.37 4.08 10.04
N GLN A 137 -12.68 4.27 9.84
CA GLN A 137 -13.28 4.38 8.51
C GLN A 137 -14.27 5.53 8.42
N ASP A 138 -14.21 6.32 7.35
CA ASP A 138 -15.24 7.31 7.01
C ASP A 138 -15.50 8.34 8.16
N CYS A 139 -14.48 8.65 8.97
CA CYS A 139 -14.60 9.57 10.10
C CYS A 139 -14.25 11.02 9.71
N ARG A 140 -14.89 12.00 10.35
CA ARG A 140 -14.69 13.44 10.07
C ARG A 140 -14.66 14.31 11.31
N HIS A 141 -13.68 15.21 11.43
CA HIS A 141 -13.54 16.09 12.62
C HIS A 141 -13.52 15.28 13.92
N VAL A 142 -12.65 14.27 14.00
CA VAL A 142 -12.55 13.34 15.14
C VAL A 142 -11.11 13.30 15.65
N HIS A 143 -10.96 13.29 16.97
CA HIS A 143 -9.70 12.95 17.63
C HIS A 143 -9.85 11.57 18.28
N ILE A 144 -9.06 10.60 17.84
CA ILE A 144 -9.11 9.21 18.29
C ILE A 144 -7.86 8.91 19.10
N GLU A 145 -8.04 8.59 20.37
CA GLU A 145 -6.97 8.18 21.27
C GLU A 145 -7.03 6.66 21.45
N VAL A 146 -5.95 5.97 21.06
CA VAL A 146 -5.81 4.52 21.20
C VAL A 146 -4.79 4.27 22.30
N LYS A 147 -5.28 3.88 23.48
CA LYS A 147 -4.42 3.63 24.63
C LYS A 147 -3.84 2.22 24.59
N GLY A 148 -2.58 2.11 25.00
CA GLY A 148 -1.89 0.83 25.06
C GLY A 148 -1.23 0.45 23.73
N LYS A 149 -0.83 -0.82 23.65
CA LYS A 149 -0.13 -1.36 22.47
C LYS A 149 -1.12 -2.17 21.63
N VAL A 150 -1.17 -1.91 20.33
CA VAL A 150 -2.00 -2.65 19.36
C VAL A 150 -1.15 -3.28 18.27
N ASN A 151 -1.72 -4.23 17.54
CA ASN A 151 -1.01 -4.91 16.46
C ASN A 151 -0.80 -3.97 15.26
N SER A 152 -1.88 -3.37 14.78
CA SER A 152 -1.91 -2.47 13.63
C SER A 152 -3.08 -1.50 13.71
N ILE A 153 -3.00 -0.41 12.94
CA ILE A 153 -4.11 0.51 12.71
C ILE A 153 -4.24 0.83 11.22
N SER A 154 -5.47 0.89 10.74
CA SER A 154 -5.81 1.40 9.42
C SER A 154 -6.78 2.58 9.53
N ILE A 155 -6.47 3.66 8.81
CA ILE A 155 -7.23 4.91 8.74
C ILE A 155 -7.63 5.09 7.28
N THR A 156 -8.92 5.01 6.98
CA THR A 156 -9.40 4.96 5.60
C THR A 156 -10.51 5.97 5.36
N ARG A 157 -10.41 6.75 4.28
CA ARG A 157 -11.43 7.73 3.85
C ARG A 157 -11.83 8.73 4.95
N CYS A 158 -10.85 9.18 5.73
CA CYS A 158 -11.06 10.13 6.82
C CYS A 158 -10.71 11.56 6.39
N HIS A 159 -11.35 12.55 7.03
CA HIS A 159 -11.11 13.98 6.76
C HIS A 159 -11.05 14.78 8.06
N LYS A 160 -10.00 15.57 8.30
CA LYS A 160 -9.81 16.30 9.57
C LYS A 160 -9.83 15.33 10.76
N VAL A 161 -8.98 14.31 10.73
CA VAL A 161 -8.90 13.30 11.79
C VAL A 161 -7.53 13.34 12.44
N GLN A 162 -7.51 13.26 13.76
CA GLN A 162 -6.30 13.16 14.57
C GLN A 162 -6.30 11.80 15.26
N VAL A 163 -5.20 11.06 15.19
CA VAL A 163 -5.07 9.74 15.83
C VAL A 163 -3.83 9.71 16.70
N ALA A 164 -4.02 9.51 18.01
CA ALA A 164 -2.94 9.37 18.98
C ALA A 164 -2.78 7.90 19.39
N LEU A 165 -1.58 7.36 19.24
CA LEU A 165 -1.22 5.96 19.44
C LEU A 165 -0.07 5.87 20.43
N SER A 166 -0.14 4.97 21.41
CA SER A 166 1.02 4.72 22.29
C SER A 166 2.09 3.91 21.56
N SER A 167 1.79 2.68 21.16
CA SER A 167 2.74 1.80 20.48
C SER A 167 2.04 0.82 19.52
N ILE A 168 2.69 0.50 18.41
CA ILE A 168 2.21 -0.42 17.38
C ILE A 168 3.27 -1.50 17.12
N ILE A 169 2.81 -2.74 16.90
CA ILE A 169 3.70 -3.88 16.62
C ILE A 169 4.11 -3.94 15.15
N SER A 170 3.20 -3.57 14.23
CA SER A 170 3.42 -3.71 12.80
C SER A 170 3.34 -2.36 12.09
N THR A 171 2.16 -1.96 11.64
CA THR A 171 2.00 -0.86 10.67
C THR A 171 0.88 0.11 11.05
N VAL A 172 1.08 1.37 10.67
CA VAL A 172 0.04 2.39 10.50
C VAL A 172 -0.27 2.47 9.01
N GLU A 173 -1.53 2.30 8.62
CA GLU A 173 -1.97 2.47 7.22
C GLU A 173 -2.91 3.68 7.11
N ILE A 174 -2.60 4.59 6.19
CA ILE A 174 -3.38 5.79 5.89
C ILE A 174 -3.77 5.73 4.41
N LEU A 175 -5.06 5.59 4.12
CA LEU A 175 -5.56 5.37 2.76
C LEU A 175 -6.73 6.31 2.43
N GLY A 176 -6.63 7.09 1.36
CA GLY A 176 -7.74 7.95 0.93
C GLY A 176 -8.07 9.07 1.92
N CYS A 177 -7.11 9.52 2.72
CA CYS A 177 -7.35 10.46 3.82
C CYS A 177 -6.91 11.88 3.48
N THR A 178 -7.55 12.87 4.11
CA THR A 178 -7.27 14.29 3.90
C THR A 178 -7.20 15.01 5.24
N ASP A 179 -6.25 15.93 5.40
CA ASP A 179 -6.03 16.68 6.65
C ASP A 179 -5.99 15.74 7.87
N THR A 180 -5.01 14.84 7.90
CA THR A 180 -4.91 13.79 8.92
C THR A 180 -3.61 13.90 9.71
N ASP A 181 -3.70 13.97 11.03
CA ASP A 181 -2.56 13.96 11.92
C ASP A 181 -2.48 12.60 12.63
N VAL A 182 -1.31 11.95 12.60
CA VAL A 182 -1.08 10.68 13.31
C VAL A 182 0.10 10.84 14.25
N GLN A 183 -0.13 10.64 15.53
CA GLN A 183 0.88 10.70 16.58
C GLN A 183 1.18 9.31 17.13
N VAL A 184 2.45 8.94 17.13
CA VAL A 184 2.96 7.70 17.73
C VAL A 184 3.91 8.07 18.86
N GLY A 185 3.55 7.68 20.09
CA GLY A 185 4.33 7.97 21.29
C GLY A 185 5.66 7.21 21.32
N GLU A 186 5.58 5.88 21.24
CA GLU A 186 6.74 5.00 21.44
C GLU A 186 7.27 4.42 20.12
N SER A 187 6.58 3.46 19.51
CA SER A 187 7.12 2.71 18.37
C SER A 187 6.06 2.43 17.31
N ALA A 188 6.41 2.66 16.05
CA ALA A 188 5.71 2.16 14.87
C ALA A 188 6.76 1.70 13.85
N PRO A 189 6.92 0.39 13.62
CA PRO A 189 7.93 -0.11 12.68
C PRO A 189 7.73 0.37 11.24
N SER A 190 6.49 0.46 10.77
CA SER A 190 6.20 1.03 9.46
C SER A 190 4.98 1.94 9.45
N VAL A 191 5.00 2.90 8.53
CA VAL A 191 3.85 3.75 8.18
C VAL A 191 3.67 3.69 6.67
N SER A 192 2.46 3.40 6.21
CA SER A 192 2.09 3.39 4.80
C SER A 192 1.04 4.45 4.52
N ILE A 193 1.26 5.25 3.49
CA ILE A 193 0.40 6.38 3.11
C ILE A 193 0.09 6.24 1.63
N GLU A 194 -1.19 6.13 1.31
CA GLU A 194 -1.65 5.95 -0.06
C GLU A 194 -2.84 6.86 -0.37
N ASP A 195 -2.85 7.48 -1.55
CA ASP A 195 -3.97 8.27 -2.06
C ASP A 195 -4.46 9.34 -1.05
N SER A 196 -3.53 10.00 -0.38
CA SER A 196 -3.83 10.88 0.77
C SER A 196 -3.12 12.23 0.64
N SER A 197 -3.73 13.29 1.17
CA SER A 197 -3.20 14.66 1.09
C SER A 197 -3.24 15.39 2.43
N THR A 198 -2.27 16.26 2.70
CA THR A 198 -2.15 16.99 3.97
C THR A 198 -2.10 16.03 5.17
N VAL A 199 -1.00 15.29 5.29
CA VAL A 199 -0.82 14.30 6.36
C VAL A 199 0.41 14.66 7.18
N ASN A 200 0.27 14.75 8.50
CA ASN A 200 1.40 14.93 9.40
C ASN A 200 1.56 13.68 10.27
N ILE A 201 2.77 13.11 10.27
CA ILE A 201 3.12 11.94 11.08
C ILE A 201 4.10 12.39 12.16
N TYR A 202 3.68 12.30 13.42
CA TYR A 202 4.49 12.64 14.58
C TYR A 202 5.05 11.35 15.20
N LEU A 203 6.35 11.14 15.09
CA LEU A 203 7.07 10.02 15.68
C LEU A 203 7.84 10.54 16.91
N LEU A 204 7.27 10.37 18.11
CA LEU A 204 7.72 11.11 19.29
C LEU A 204 8.90 10.48 20.04
N SER A 205 9.14 9.17 19.89
CA SER A 205 10.27 8.51 20.54
C SER A 205 11.59 8.84 19.83
N PRO A 206 12.59 9.40 20.53
CA PRO A 206 13.91 9.67 19.93
C PRO A 206 14.63 8.41 19.43
N GLU A 207 14.42 7.26 20.09
CA GLU A 207 15.03 6.00 19.69
C GLU A 207 14.32 5.37 18.48
N HIS A 208 12.99 5.27 18.55
CA HIS A 208 12.23 4.49 17.58
C HIS A 208 11.86 5.27 16.32
N SER A 209 11.72 6.60 16.39
CA SER A 209 11.37 7.44 15.22
C SER A 209 12.29 7.25 14.02
N ARG A 210 13.58 6.98 14.26
CA ARG A 210 14.60 6.79 13.23
C ARG A 210 14.64 5.38 12.63
N ARG A 211 13.87 4.45 13.18
CA ARG A 211 13.75 3.05 12.72
C ARG A 211 12.43 2.80 11.98
N THR A 212 11.56 3.80 11.88
CA THR A 212 10.29 3.69 11.18
C THR A 212 10.48 3.76 9.67
N ASP A 213 10.08 2.71 8.96
CA ASP A 213 10.03 2.70 7.51
C ASP A 213 8.75 3.42 7.04
N ILE A 214 8.88 4.34 6.08
CA ILE A 214 7.75 5.10 5.54
C ILE A 214 7.55 4.76 4.07
N PHE A 215 6.38 4.22 3.75
CA PHE A 215 5.96 3.89 2.40
C PHE A 215 4.94 4.93 1.93
N SER A 216 5.14 5.50 0.74
CA SER A 216 4.27 6.53 0.19
C SER A 216 3.91 6.25 -1.26
N SER A 217 2.63 6.42 -1.62
CA SER A 217 2.13 6.28 -2.99
C SER A 217 1.00 7.29 -3.25
N ARG A 218 1.11 8.09 -4.32
CA ARG A 218 0.11 9.12 -4.66
C ARG A 218 -0.24 10.02 -3.45
N ILE A 219 0.77 10.67 -2.90
CA ILE A 219 0.63 11.56 -1.77
C ILE A 219 0.81 13.03 -2.18
N SER A 220 0.26 13.95 -1.40
CA SER A 220 0.59 15.37 -1.48
C SER A 220 0.60 16.05 -0.10
N THR A 221 1.53 16.98 0.12
CA THR A 221 1.71 17.70 1.38
C THR A 221 1.80 16.76 2.60
N VAL A 222 2.80 15.88 2.60
CA VAL A 222 3.02 14.96 3.73
C VAL A 222 4.28 15.33 4.47
N ASN A 223 4.17 15.50 5.79
CA ASN A 223 5.29 15.83 6.66
C ASN A 223 5.50 14.75 7.72
N VAL A 224 6.77 14.52 8.07
CA VAL A 224 7.18 13.65 9.17
C VAL A 224 7.87 14.51 10.22
N LEU A 225 7.38 14.44 11.44
CA LEU A 225 7.85 15.21 12.59
C LEU A 225 8.47 14.26 13.61
N PHE A 226 9.69 14.56 14.04
CA PHE A 226 10.46 13.69 14.95
C PHE A 226 11.48 14.48 15.78
N PRO A 227 11.87 14.01 16.97
CA PRO A 227 12.89 14.66 17.80
C PRO A 227 14.24 14.85 17.09
N SER A 228 14.84 16.02 17.26
CA SER A 228 16.20 16.29 16.81
C SER A 228 17.18 15.33 17.49
N GLN A 229 18.31 15.09 16.82
CA GLN A 229 19.36 14.23 17.38
C GLN A 229 20.13 14.94 18.48
N ASP A 230 20.35 16.24 18.33
CA ASP A 230 21.15 17.05 19.26
C ASP A 230 20.34 17.54 20.47
N ASP A 231 19.03 17.73 20.27
CA ASP A 231 18.09 18.20 21.28
C ASP A 231 16.74 17.48 21.13
N PRO A 232 16.49 16.41 21.91
CA PRO A 232 15.26 15.65 21.84
C PRO A 232 13.98 16.43 22.18
N GLU A 233 14.07 17.60 22.84
CA GLU A 233 12.90 18.46 23.09
C GLU A 233 12.51 19.26 21.85
N ASN A 234 13.43 19.42 20.89
CA ASN A 234 13.17 20.11 19.64
C ASN A 234 12.65 19.13 18.57
N ILE A 235 11.42 19.36 18.11
CA ILE A 235 10.80 18.57 17.03
C ILE A 235 11.19 19.15 15.67
N VAL A 236 11.79 18.30 14.84
CA VAL A 236 12.16 18.60 13.45
C VAL A 236 11.05 18.13 12.53
N GLU A 237 10.65 18.98 11.59
CA GLU A 237 9.69 18.66 10.53
C GLU A 237 10.43 18.44 9.20
N ARG A 238 10.09 17.36 8.48
CA ARG A 238 10.63 17.06 7.15
C ARG A 238 9.51 16.65 6.18
N PRO A 239 9.36 17.32 5.03
CA PRO A 239 8.40 16.90 4.02
C PRO A 239 8.89 15.64 3.29
N LEU A 240 7.96 14.76 2.93
CA LEU A 240 8.23 13.66 2.01
C LEU A 240 8.27 14.18 0.57
N PRO A 241 9.18 13.65 -0.27
CA PRO A 241 9.22 14.04 -1.67
C PRO A 241 8.02 13.50 -2.45
N GLU A 242 7.42 14.37 -3.26
CA GLU A 242 6.22 14.06 -4.05
C GLU A 242 6.51 13.89 -5.54
N GLN A 243 7.57 14.52 -6.03
CA GLN A 243 8.01 14.44 -7.41
C GLN A 243 9.34 13.70 -7.50
N PHE A 244 9.48 12.85 -8.52
CA PHE A 244 10.70 12.08 -8.78
C PHE A 244 11.16 12.29 -10.21
N VAL A 245 12.48 12.30 -10.42
CA VAL A 245 13.10 12.31 -11.74
C VAL A 245 13.68 10.94 -12.01
N SER A 246 13.29 10.34 -13.13
CA SER A 246 13.84 9.07 -13.61
C SER A 246 14.76 9.31 -14.82
N LYS A 247 15.97 8.76 -14.76
CA LYS A 247 16.96 8.85 -15.84
C LYS A 247 17.36 7.45 -16.29
N ILE A 248 17.51 7.29 -17.60
CA ILE A 248 18.04 6.08 -18.22
C ILE A 248 19.54 6.29 -18.47
N PHE A 249 20.36 5.35 -18.03
CA PHE A 249 21.80 5.36 -18.32
C PHE A 249 22.33 3.94 -18.58
N PHE A 250 23.50 3.88 -19.19
CA PHE A 250 24.19 2.63 -19.45
C PHE A 250 25.21 2.37 -18.34
N ASP A 251 24.94 1.38 -17.49
CA ASP A 251 25.83 1.06 -16.37
C ASP A 251 27.12 0.38 -16.85
N ASN A 252 28.16 0.41 -16.01
CA ASN A 252 29.48 -0.19 -16.21
C ASN A 252 29.40 -1.70 -16.52
N LYS A 253 28.28 -2.36 -16.19
CA LYS A 253 27.99 -3.76 -16.55
C LYS A 253 27.39 -3.94 -17.95
N LYS A 254 27.42 -2.89 -18.78
CA LYS A 254 26.85 -2.85 -20.14
C LYS A 254 25.36 -3.19 -20.18
N LYS A 255 24.59 -2.60 -19.26
CA LYS A 255 23.14 -2.79 -19.16
C LYS A 255 22.44 -1.44 -19.06
N ASP A 256 21.29 -1.32 -19.69
CA ASP A 256 20.41 -0.18 -19.51
C ASP A 256 19.78 -0.24 -18.10
N VAL A 257 19.92 0.83 -17.33
CA VAL A 257 19.40 0.96 -15.97
C VAL A 257 18.56 2.22 -15.87
N ILE A 258 17.49 2.15 -15.07
CA ILE A 258 16.66 3.31 -14.69
C ILE A 258 16.99 3.63 -13.23
N GLU A 259 17.47 4.85 -12.98
CA GLU A 259 17.62 5.40 -11.63
C GLU A 259 16.57 6.48 -11.40
N THR A 260 15.92 6.43 -10.24
CA THR A 260 14.88 7.36 -9.83
C THR A 260 15.31 8.01 -8.52
N MET A 261 15.26 9.34 -8.48
CA MET A 261 15.61 10.11 -7.29
C MET A 261 14.55 11.17 -7.01
N PRO A 262 14.32 11.54 -5.73
CA PRO A 262 13.49 12.67 -5.37
C PRO A 262 13.91 13.94 -6.12
N ASN A 263 12.95 14.67 -6.67
CA ASN A 263 13.20 15.97 -7.25
C ASN A 263 13.46 16.99 -6.13
N ARG A 264 14.70 17.46 -6.02
CA ARG A 264 15.10 18.51 -5.07
C ARG A 264 15.21 19.82 -5.84
N HIS A 265 14.09 20.47 -6.11
CA HIS A 265 14.07 21.87 -6.55
C HIS A 265 13.80 22.78 -5.36
#